data_AF-A0A2V8EXT6-F1
#
_entry.id   AF-A0A2V8EXT6-F1
#
_cell.length_a   1.000
_cell.length_b   1.000
_cell.length_c   1.000
_cell.angle_alpha   90.00
_cell.angle_beta   90.00
_cell.angle_gamma   90.00
#
_symmetry.space_group_name_H-M   'P 1'
#
loop_
_entity.id
_entity.type
_entity.pdbx_description
1 polymer ?
#
loop_
_entity_poly.entity_id
_entity_poly.type
_entity_poly.pdbx_seq_one_letter_code
_entity_poly.pdbx_strand_id
1 'polypeptide(L)'
;MTSRMTSRSVGVLLLLAAAAGATADGQVQRGAPAARAAASRTRPTSRWKQAAYVKASNPRAGAQFGFSAALSADGSTLAVGSPMEESAATGVNGNQDDHSMFSAGAVYVYVRGSGGWSQQAYIKASNTGPDDQFGFGVSLSADGNTLAVSAPYEDSAATGINGDQADNSMPNSGAVYVFSRSETKWSQQAYIKASNTGEADDGDQFGYSISLSGDGNQLIVGAIGEDSAATGVNGNQQDNAAPNSGAAYVFTRSGSTWNQQAYLKAANAMANFLFGYSVAFSSDGSTIAVGSFDEAGSSRAINGPYDRRAAGTGAVYVFTRRGASWAQQAYLKAKEGDRQDSMGCWVAISGDGNTVAAGALDEDTMVPGINVVQSGHSGVVDGPDDNSSGAAYVFVRNGTTWTEQANFKASNVGKHDWFGIRLDLSGDGSTLAVGAPNEDSAAQGINGRQDDNSADEAGALYLFGRSGTTWSQQVYVKGSNTEKFDEFSSAIALSRDGRTMAVGAHFESSGAKGINGNQRDNSTPQAGAVYIFTR
;
A
#
# COMPACT_ATOMS: atom_id res chain seq x y z
N MET A 1 32.83 -42.89 39.41
CA MET A 1 33.76 -41.76 39.54
C MET A 1 32.93 -40.51 39.88
N THR A 2 32.31 -40.39 41.06
CA THR A 2 32.86 -39.90 42.34
C THR A 2 33.78 -38.68 42.24
N SER A 3 33.25 -37.49 42.54
CA SER A 3 33.77 -36.66 43.64
C SER A 3 32.74 -35.62 44.11
N ARG A 4 32.46 -35.65 45.40
CA ARG A 4 31.75 -34.64 46.22
C ARG A 4 32.79 -33.75 46.89
N MET A 5 32.41 -32.52 47.27
CA MET A 5 32.67 -31.87 48.58
C MET A 5 31.96 -30.50 48.59
N THR A 6 30.84 -30.29 49.30
CA THR A 6 30.65 -29.87 50.73
C THR A 6 31.22 -28.48 51.04
N SER A 7 30.37 -27.45 51.22
CA SER A 7 29.75 -26.98 52.48
C SER A 7 30.64 -26.06 53.32
N ARG A 8 30.12 -24.86 53.66
CA ARG A 8 30.10 -24.32 55.03
C ARG A 8 29.19 -23.08 55.14
N SER A 9 28.23 -23.16 56.05
CA SER A 9 27.46 -22.06 56.63
C SER A 9 28.02 -21.70 58.01
N VAL A 10 28.00 -20.40 58.37
CA VAL A 10 28.00 -19.79 59.71
C VAL A 10 27.35 -18.39 59.51
N GLY A 11 26.40 -17.82 60.26
CA GLY A 11 25.79 -18.07 61.57
C GLY A 11 25.87 -16.80 62.44
N VAL A 12 24.79 -16.45 63.18
CA VAL A 12 24.62 -15.42 64.28
C VAL A 12 24.04 -14.06 63.79
N LEU A 13 22.88 -13.48 64.18
CA LEU A 13 21.91 -13.45 65.32
C LEU A 13 22.21 -12.46 66.48
N LEU A 14 21.35 -11.44 66.69
CA LEU A 14 20.83 -10.86 67.98
C LEU A 14 19.84 -9.69 67.67
N LEU A 15 18.52 -9.72 67.96
CA LEU A 15 17.74 -9.36 69.20
C LEU A 15 18.07 -7.99 69.82
N LEU A 16 17.21 -7.10 70.36
CA LEU A 16 15.83 -7.01 70.91
C LEU A 16 15.48 -5.48 70.93
N ALA A 17 14.25 -4.95 70.98
CA ALA A 17 13.33 -5.01 72.12
C ALA A 17 11.95 -4.38 71.78
N ALA A 18 10.91 -4.91 72.41
CA ALA A 18 9.57 -4.34 72.47
C ALA A 18 9.38 -3.50 73.74
N ALA A 19 8.51 -2.50 73.69
CA ALA A 19 7.81 -1.98 74.87
C ALA A 19 6.42 -1.48 74.45
N ALA A 20 5.39 -2.08 75.05
CA ALA A 20 4.02 -1.60 75.04
C ALA A 20 3.79 -0.68 76.24
N GLY A 21 3.02 0.39 76.04
CA GLY A 21 2.47 1.24 77.10
C GLY A 21 1.18 1.87 76.59
N ALA A 22 0.07 1.61 77.29
CA ALA A 22 -1.25 2.08 76.94
C ALA A 22 -1.68 3.31 77.77
N THR A 23 -2.70 3.99 77.23
CA THR A 23 -3.63 4.98 77.82
C THR A 23 -3.22 6.46 77.83
N ALA A 24 -3.91 7.27 77.04
CA ALA A 24 -4.87 8.28 77.51
C ALA A 24 -5.51 9.03 76.32
N ASP A 25 -6.79 9.34 76.46
CA ASP A 25 -7.67 9.99 75.47
C ASP A 25 -7.15 11.32 74.92
N GLY A 26 -7.35 11.53 73.62
CA GLY A 26 -7.11 12.80 72.95
C GLY A 26 -7.87 12.87 71.63
N GLN A 27 -9.08 13.44 71.66
CA GLN A 27 -9.88 13.74 70.48
C GLN A 27 -9.11 14.63 69.50
N VAL A 28 -8.91 14.19 68.25
CA VAL A 28 -8.67 15.08 67.11
C VAL A 28 -9.41 14.54 65.89
N GLN A 29 -10.13 15.46 65.25
CA GLN A 29 -11.07 15.28 64.16
C GLN A 29 -10.49 14.53 62.95
N ARG A 30 -11.29 13.62 62.39
CA ARG A 30 -11.03 12.98 61.09
C ARG A 30 -11.12 14.04 59.98
N GLY A 31 -9.96 14.39 59.40
CA GLY A 31 -9.91 15.10 58.13
C GLY A 31 -10.42 14.21 57.00
N ALA A 32 -11.33 14.75 56.18
CA ALA A 32 -11.84 14.09 54.98
C ALA A 32 -10.70 13.79 53.98
N PRO A 33 -10.76 12.67 53.22
CA PRO A 33 -9.79 12.43 52.16
C PRO A 33 -10.02 13.45 51.04
N ALA A 34 -8.93 14.12 50.63
CA ALA A 34 -8.94 15.03 49.49
C ALA A 34 -9.36 14.25 48.24
N ALA A 35 -10.50 14.65 47.65
CA ALA A 35 -10.92 14.17 46.35
C ALA A 35 -9.85 14.56 45.32
N ARG A 36 -9.13 13.57 44.79
CA ARG A 36 -8.38 13.74 43.54
C ARG A 36 -9.41 14.06 42.47
N ALA A 37 -9.42 15.32 42.02
CA ALA A 37 -10.13 15.71 40.82
C ALA A 37 -9.61 14.85 39.67
N ALA A 38 -10.43 13.92 39.20
CA ALA A 38 -10.22 13.25 37.94
C ALA A 38 -10.28 14.33 36.86
N ALA A 39 -9.13 14.78 36.38
CA ALA A 39 -9.05 15.58 35.18
C ALA A 39 -9.60 14.70 34.04
N SER A 40 -10.86 14.96 33.66
CA SER A 40 -11.44 14.47 32.43
C SER A 40 -10.58 15.01 31.27
N ARG A 41 -9.60 14.22 30.82
CA ARG A 41 -8.98 14.41 29.51
C ARG A 41 -10.07 14.05 28.49
N THR A 42 -10.86 15.03 28.10
CA THR A 42 -11.62 14.97 26.85
C THR A 42 -10.60 14.75 25.74
N ARG A 43 -10.47 13.50 25.23
CA ARG A 43 -9.71 13.24 24.00
C ARG A 43 -10.25 14.20 22.94
N PRO A 44 -9.42 15.00 22.26
CA PRO A 44 -9.90 15.81 21.16
C PRO A 44 -10.64 14.90 20.19
N THR A 45 -11.91 15.19 19.92
CA THR A 45 -12.69 14.45 18.92
C THR A 45 -12.01 14.64 17.57
N SER A 46 -11.68 13.55 16.89
CA SER A 46 -11.10 13.61 15.55
C SER A 46 -12.01 14.42 14.62
N ARG A 47 -11.42 15.18 13.70
CA ARG A 47 -12.18 15.81 12.60
C ARG A 47 -12.61 14.80 11.55
N TRP A 48 -11.92 13.66 11.48
CA TRP A 48 -12.27 12.58 10.57
C TRP A 48 -13.53 11.87 11.03
N LYS A 49 -14.37 11.47 10.07
CA LYS A 49 -15.54 10.62 10.24
C LYS A 49 -15.67 9.66 9.08
N GLN A 50 -16.20 8.47 9.34
CA GLN A 50 -16.63 7.59 8.27
C GLN A 50 -17.83 8.22 7.55
N ALA A 51 -17.70 8.39 6.25
CA ALA A 51 -18.69 8.97 5.37
C ALA A 51 -19.46 7.92 4.57
N ALA A 52 -18.84 6.76 4.29
CA ALA A 52 -19.51 5.65 3.64
C ALA A 52 -18.86 4.31 3.97
N TYR A 53 -19.66 3.24 3.81
CA TYR A 53 -19.23 1.87 3.66
C TYR A 53 -19.70 1.39 2.28
N VAL A 54 -18.77 0.87 1.49
CA VAL A 54 -18.96 0.60 0.06
C VAL A 54 -18.71 -0.88 -0.18
N LYS A 55 -19.65 -1.50 -0.89
CA LYS A 55 -19.64 -2.90 -1.30
C LYS A 55 -19.98 -2.98 -2.78
N ALA A 56 -19.50 -4.04 -3.44
CA ALA A 56 -20.02 -4.45 -4.74
C ALA A 56 -21.56 -4.53 -4.72
N SER A 57 -22.22 -4.29 -5.86
CA SER A 57 -23.67 -4.51 -5.94
C SER A 57 -24.05 -5.99 -6.01
N ASN A 58 -23.09 -6.85 -6.32
CA ASN A 58 -23.16 -8.30 -6.37
C ASN A 58 -22.05 -8.91 -5.46
N PRO A 59 -22.09 -8.70 -4.13
CA PRO A 59 -21.07 -9.27 -3.23
C PRO A 59 -21.08 -10.79 -3.34
N ARG A 60 -19.90 -11.39 -3.44
CA ARG A 60 -19.68 -12.82 -3.61
C ARG A 60 -18.57 -13.31 -2.72
N ALA A 61 -18.65 -14.59 -2.35
CA ALA A 61 -17.64 -15.18 -1.49
C ALA A 61 -16.28 -15.16 -2.18
N GLY A 62 -15.25 -14.65 -1.51
CA GLY A 62 -13.89 -14.61 -2.04
C GLY A 62 -13.66 -13.65 -3.21
N ALA A 63 -14.60 -12.76 -3.56
CA ALA A 63 -14.43 -11.83 -4.69
C ALA A 63 -13.39 -10.72 -4.42
N GLN A 64 -13.01 -10.52 -3.16
CA GLN A 64 -11.96 -9.58 -2.72
C GLN A 64 -12.18 -8.12 -3.15
N PHE A 65 -13.43 -7.63 -3.08
CA PHE A 65 -13.71 -6.22 -3.36
C PHE A 65 -12.93 -5.30 -2.40
N GLY A 66 -12.21 -4.32 -2.92
CA GLY A 66 -11.34 -3.46 -2.10
C GLY A 66 -9.90 -3.94 -2.01
N PHE A 67 -9.51 -4.92 -2.84
CA PHE A 67 -8.11 -5.30 -3.04
C PHE A 67 -7.27 -4.12 -3.57
N SER A 68 -7.86 -3.32 -4.47
CA SER A 68 -7.28 -2.08 -4.98
C SER A 68 -8.32 -0.96 -4.98
N ALA A 69 -7.88 0.29 -4.81
CA ALA A 69 -8.76 1.45 -4.81
C ALA A 69 -8.05 2.70 -5.31
N ALA A 70 -8.77 3.58 -6.01
CA ALA A 70 -8.28 4.89 -6.44
C ALA A 70 -9.36 5.96 -6.31
N LEU A 71 -8.95 7.19 -5.95
CA LEU A 71 -9.82 8.37 -5.87
C LEU A 71 -9.44 9.41 -6.93
N SER A 72 -10.43 10.13 -7.47
CA SER A 72 -10.18 11.39 -8.17
C SER A 72 -9.62 12.46 -7.22
N ALA A 73 -9.01 13.51 -7.78
CA ALA A 73 -8.33 14.53 -6.97
C ALA A 73 -9.26 15.26 -6.00
N ASP A 74 -10.53 15.43 -6.36
CA ASP A 74 -11.59 16.02 -5.53
C ASP A 74 -12.27 15.00 -4.58
N GLY A 75 -11.90 13.71 -4.66
CA GLY A 75 -12.48 12.63 -3.88
C GLY A 75 -13.93 12.30 -4.24
N SER A 76 -14.41 12.69 -5.43
CA SER A 76 -15.81 12.47 -5.85
C SER A 76 -16.04 11.23 -6.71
N THR A 77 -14.98 10.65 -7.29
CA THR A 77 -15.02 9.38 -8.03
C THR A 77 -14.10 8.37 -7.34
N LEU A 78 -14.60 7.17 -7.13
CA LEU A 78 -13.87 6.04 -6.53
C LEU A 78 -13.92 4.86 -7.52
N ALA A 79 -12.78 4.29 -7.85
CA ALA A 79 -12.67 3.00 -8.52
C ALA A 79 -12.20 1.95 -7.51
N VAL A 80 -12.80 0.77 -7.53
CA VAL A 80 -12.46 -0.34 -6.62
C VAL A 80 -12.28 -1.62 -7.42
N GLY A 81 -11.14 -2.28 -7.26
CA GLY A 81 -10.86 -3.58 -7.85
C GLY A 81 -11.39 -4.74 -7.01
N SER A 82 -11.76 -5.80 -7.71
CA SER A 82 -12.23 -7.09 -7.18
C SER A 82 -11.63 -8.19 -8.08
N PRO A 83 -10.33 -8.47 -7.98
CA PRO A 83 -9.60 -9.32 -8.94
C PRO A 83 -10.09 -10.77 -8.96
N MET A 84 -10.72 -11.23 -7.87
CA MET A 84 -11.26 -12.59 -7.75
C MET A 84 -12.75 -12.67 -8.10
N GLU A 85 -13.33 -11.60 -8.65
CA GLU A 85 -14.72 -11.61 -9.11
C GLU A 85 -14.90 -12.60 -10.27
N GLU A 86 -15.97 -13.40 -10.19
CA GLU A 86 -16.18 -14.54 -11.07
C GLU A 86 -17.29 -14.26 -12.11
N SER A 87 -16.99 -13.65 -13.24
CA SER A 87 -17.98 -13.39 -14.30
C SER A 87 -17.32 -13.36 -15.67
N ALA A 88 -17.91 -14.04 -16.66
CA ALA A 88 -17.54 -14.00 -18.07
C ALA A 88 -18.07 -12.76 -18.81
N ALA A 89 -18.82 -11.87 -18.14
CA ALA A 89 -19.22 -10.60 -18.73
C ALA A 89 -18.01 -9.81 -19.24
N THR A 90 -18.18 -9.13 -20.37
CA THR A 90 -17.14 -8.31 -21.00
C THR A 90 -17.55 -6.84 -21.05
N GLY A 91 -16.55 -5.95 -21.09
CA GLY A 91 -16.76 -4.51 -21.23
C GLY A 91 -17.46 -3.87 -20.03
N VAL A 92 -18.38 -2.93 -20.29
CA VAL A 92 -18.98 -2.09 -19.26
C VAL A 92 -20.45 -2.44 -19.04
N ASN A 93 -20.82 -2.64 -17.78
CA ASN A 93 -22.18 -2.93 -17.30
C ASN A 93 -22.78 -4.20 -17.91
N GLY A 94 -21.95 -5.24 -18.09
CA GLY A 94 -22.40 -6.59 -18.42
C GLY A 94 -23.17 -7.27 -17.28
N ASN A 95 -23.47 -8.56 -17.45
CA ASN A 95 -24.24 -9.34 -16.48
C ASN A 95 -23.45 -9.58 -15.18
N GLN A 96 -23.77 -8.83 -14.13
CA GLN A 96 -23.18 -8.96 -12.78
C GLN A 96 -23.66 -10.19 -12.01
N ASP A 97 -24.66 -10.92 -12.52
CA ASP A 97 -25.14 -12.18 -11.96
C ASP A 97 -24.54 -13.40 -12.66
N ASP A 98 -23.62 -13.21 -13.62
CA ASP A 98 -22.89 -14.32 -14.24
C ASP A 98 -21.81 -14.87 -13.31
N HIS A 99 -21.64 -16.20 -13.25
CA HIS A 99 -20.68 -16.88 -12.36
C HIS A 99 -19.80 -17.88 -13.13
N SER A 100 -19.59 -17.64 -14.43
CA SER A 100 -19.08 -18.68 -15.33
C SER A 100 -17.57 -18.62 -15.58
N MET A 101 -16.86 -17.62 -15.04
CA MET A 101 -15.42 -17.44 -15.24
C MET A 101 -14.72 -17.13 -13.92
N PHE A 102 -13.93 -18.07 -13.41
CA PHE A 102 -13.23 -17.92 -12.13
C PHE A 102 -12.10 -16.88 -12.23
N SER A 103 -11.97 -16.03 -11.20
CA SER A 103 -10.88 -15.03 -11.04
C SER A 103 -10.61 -14.16 -12.27
N ALA A 104 -11.64 -13.94 -13.09
CA ALA A 104 -11.59 -13.05 -14.23
C ALA A 104 -11.43 -11.58 -13.80
N GLY A 105 -11.97 -11.25 -12.62
CA GLY A 105 -11.83 -9.96 -11.96
C GLY A 105 -12.73 -8.86 -12.54
N ALA A 106 -13.01 -7.85 -11.72
CA ALA A 106 -13.84 -6.71 -12.06
C ALA A 106 -13.38 -5.41 -11.40
N VAL A 107 -13.85 -4.28 -11.93
CA VAL A 107 -13.75 -2.95 -11.30
C VAL A 107 -15.12 -2.32 -11.16
N TYR A 108 -15.38 -1.72 -10.00
CA TYR A 108 -16.60 -0.99 -9.71
C TYR A 108 -16.29 0.49 -9.57
N VAL A 109 -17.03 1.34 -10.28
CA VAL A 109 -16.87 2.79 -10.19
C VAL A 109 -18.04 3.38 -9.43
N TYR A 110 -17.75 4.16 -8.39
CA TYR A 110 -18.73 4.89 -7.60
C TYR A 110 -18.50 6.40 -7.75
N VAL A 111 -19.58 7.16 -7.74
CA VAL A 111 -19.55 8.63 -7.79
C VAL A 111 -20.33 9.23 -6.65
N ARG A 112 -19.85 10.36 -6.14
CA ARG A 112 -20.49 11.13 -5.07
C ARG A 112 -21.30 12.28 -5.66
N GLY A 113 -22.62 12.19 -5.53
CA GLY A 113 -23.56 13.26 -5.87
C GLY A 113 -24.15 13.95 -4.64
N SER A 114 -25.21 14.73 -4.85
CA SER A 114 -25.98 15.38 -3.77
C SER A 114 -26.64 14.37 -2.82
N GLY A 115 -27.01 13.19 -3.33
CA GLY A 115 -27.61 12.10 -2.56
C GLY A 115 -26.60 11.18 -1.86
N GLY A 116 -25.30 11.48 -1.92
CA GLY A 116 -24.23 10.60 -1.44
C GLY A 116 -23.59 9.77 -2.55
N TRP A 117 -22.97 8.67 -2.19
CA TRP A 117 -22.29 7.77 -3.13
C TRP A 117 -23.29 6.85 -3.84
N SER A 118 -23.04 6.54 -5.10
CA SER A 118 -23.78 5.54 -5.89
C SER A 118 -22.86 4.87 -6.91
N GLN A 119 -23.08 3.59 -7.21
CA GLN A 119 -22.36 2.90 -8.28
C GLN A 119 -22.76 3.50 -9.63
N GLN A 120 -21.76 3.86 -10.43
CA GLN A 120 -21.90 4.36 -11.80
C GLN A 120 -21.59 3.29 -12.84
N ALA A 121 -20.63 2.39 -12.56
CA ALA A 121 -20.25 1.34 -13.50
C ALA A 121 -19.78 0.06 -12.81
N TYR A 122 -19.95 -1.04 -13.54
CA TYR A 122 -19.26 -2.31 -13.38
C TYR A 122 -18.44 -2.53 -14.66
N ILE A 123 -17.14 -2.80 -14.52
CA ILE A 123 -16.19 -2.81 -15.63
C ILE A 123 -15.44 -4.13 -15.63
N LYS A 124 -15.37 -4.76 -16.80
CA LYS A 124 -14.64 -5.99 -17.10
C LYS A 124 -13.69 -5.77 -18.27
N ALA A 125 -12.66 -6.60 -18.37
CA ALA A 125 -11.86 -6.71 -19.59
C ALA A 125 -12.75 -7.02 -20.81
N SER A 126 -12.39 -6.49 -21.97
CA SER A 126 -13.05 -6.79 -23.25
C SER A 126 -12.86 -8.23 -23.70
N ASN A 127 -11.75 -8.86 -23.30
CA ASN A 127 -11.35 -10.24 -23.55
C ASN A 127 -11.22 -11.00 -22.21
N THR A 128 -12.27 -10.97 -21.40
CA THR A 128 -12.26 -11.67 -20.11
C THR A 128 -11.86 -13.14 -20.24
N GLY A 129 -10.76 -13.53 -19.60
CA GLY A 129 -10.29 -14.89 -19.40
C GLY A 129 -10.33 -15.32 -17.92
N PRO A 130 -10.19 -16.63 -17.65
CA PRO A 130 -10.03 -17.13 -16.29
C PRO A 130 -8.66 -16.72 -15.73
N ASP A 131 -8.60 -16.43 -14.43
CA ASP A 131 -7.36 -16.10 -13.71
C ASP A 131 -6.59 -14.84 -14.18
N ASP A 132 -7.10 -14.08 -15.17
CA ASP A 132 -6.52 -12.79 -15.61
C ASP A 132 -6.43 -11.75 -14.48
N GLN A 133 -7.28 -11.86 -13.46
CA GLN A 133 -7.36 -10.96 -12.30
C GLN A 133 -7.51 -9.48 -12.66
N PHE A 134 -8.37 -9.17 -13.62
CA PHE A 134 -8.68 -7.78 -13.96
C PHE A 134 -9.14 -6.98 -12.74
N GLY A 135 -8.52 -5.83 -12.49
CA GLY A 135 -8.75 -5.05 -11.27
C GLY A 135 -7.71 -5.25 -10.18
N PHE A 136 -6.65 -6.03 -10.45
CA PHE A 136 -5.48 -6.16 -9.57
C PHE A 136 -4.92 -4.78 -9.18
N GLY A 137 -4.68 -3.91 -10.16
CA GLY A 137 -4.36 -2.50 -9.97
C GLY A 137 -5.38 -1.59 -10.63
N VAL A 138 -5.71 -0.47 -9.96
CA VAL A 138 -6.55 0.61 -10.53
C VAL A 138 -5.89 1.97 -10.32
N SER A 139 -6.01 2.85 -11.31
CA SER A 139 -5.53 4.23 -11.22
C SER A 139 -6.50 5.19 -11.92
N LEU A 140 -6.81 6.33 -11.30
CA LEU A 140 -7.71 7.36 -11.83
C LEU A 140 -6.96 8.66 -12.13
N SER A 141 -7.35 9.34 -13.21
CA SER A 141 -6.95 10.73 -13.45
C SER A 141 -7.56 11.68 -12.41
N ALA A 142 -6.99 12.88 -12.28
CA ALA A 142 -7.42 13.87 -11.29
C ALA A 142 -8.89 14.29 -11.46
N ASP A 143 -9.39 14.34 -12.69
CA ASP A 143 -10.79 14.63 -13.01
C ASP A 143 -11.73 13.41 -12.90
N GLY A 144 -11.19 12.22 -12.61
CA GLY A 144 -11.91 10.96 -12.51
C GLY A 144 -12.47 10.44 -13.83
N ASN A 145 -12.00 10.95 -14.98
CA ASN A 145 -12.54 10.57 -16.30
C ASN A 145 -11.65 9.61 -17.11
N THR A 146 -10.44 9.33 -16.67
CA THR A 146 -9.58 8.26 -17.22
C THR A 146 -9.29 7.26 -16.12
N LEU A 147 -9.53 6.00 -16.39
CA LEU A 147 -9.27 4.87 -15.50
C LEU A 147 -8.33 3.91 -16.20
N ALA A 148 -7.21 3.57 -15.57
CA ALA A 148 -6.36 2.46 -15.98
C ALA A 148 -6.62 1.28 -15.03
N VAL A 149 -6.72 0.08 -15.60
CA VAL A 149 -6.94 -1.17 -14.86
C VAL A 149 -5.97 -2.22 -15.35
N SER A 150 -5.26 -2.89 -14.46
CA SER A 150 -4.37 -3.98 -14.82
C SER A 150 -4.98 -5.36 -14.65
N ALA A 151 -4.45 -6.30 -15.44
CA ALA A 151 -4.68 -7.74 -15.41
C ALA A 151 -3.30 -8.39 -15.63
N PRO A 152 -2.45 -8.49 -14.59
CA PRO A 152 -1.05 -8.91 -14.75
C PRO A 152 -0.89 -10.36 -15.21
N TYR A 153 -1.94 -11.17 -15.10
CA TYR A 153 -1.94 -12.57 -15.49
C TYR A 153 -2.71 -12.83 -16.79
N GLU A 154 -3.07 -11.76 -17.54
CA GLU A 154 -3.68 -11.93 -18.85
C GLU A 154 -2.70 -12.55 -19.86
N ASP A 155 -3.17 -13.58 -20.55
CA ASP A 155 -2.38 -14.33 -21.53
C ASP A 155 -2.50 -13.68 -22.91
N SER A 156 -1.39 -13.32 -23.57
CA SER A 156 -1.38 -12.88 -24.98
C SER A 156 0.04 -12.60 -25.50
N ALA A 157 0.37 -13.04 -26.72
CA ALA A 157 1.59 -12.63 -27.41
C ALA A 157 1.43 -11.29 -28.15
N ALA A 158 0.28 -10.62 -28.03
CA ALA A 158 0.09 -9.27 -28.56
C ALA A 158 1.08 -8.28 -27.94
N THR A 159 1.65 -7.39 -28.76
CA THR A 159 2.57 -6.34 -28.30
C THR A 159 2.01 -4.95 -28.57
N GLY A 160 2.44 -3.98 -27.76
CA GLY A 160 2.08 -2.57 -27.96
C GLY A 160 0.61 -2.26 -27.67
N ILE A 161 -0.03 -1.48 -28.54
CA ILE A 161 -1.36 -0.90 -28.26
C ILE A 161 -2.40 -1.48 -29.21
N ASN A 162 -3.50 -1.99 -28.63
CA ASN A 162 -4.65 -2.54 -29.34
C ASN A 162 -4.27 -3.68 -30.30
N GLY A 163 -3.37 -4.56 -29.85
CA GLY A 163 -3.10 -5.83 -30.53
C GLY A 163 -4.28 -6.81 -30.49
N ASP A 164 -4.04 -8.04 -30.91
CA ASP A 164 -5.07 -9.08 -30.94
C ASP A 164 -5.44 -9.53 -29.52
N GLN A 165 -6.59 -9.09 -29.04
CA GLN A 165 -7.11 -9.43 -27.71
C GLN A 165 -7.70 -10.84 -27.63
N ALA A 166 -7.87 -11.54 -28.75
CA ALA A 166 -8.32 -12.93 -28.74
C ALA A 166 -7.16 -13.92 -28.56
N ASP A 167 -5.93 -13.44 -28.71
CA ASP A 167 -4.73 -14.25 -28.54
C ASP A 167 -4.48 -14.56 -27.06
N ASN A 168 -4.23 -15.83 -26.75
CA ASN A 168 -3.92 -16.36 -25.42
C ASN A 168 -2.67 -17.28 -25.48
N SER A 169 -1.75 -17.01 -26.42
CA SER A 169 -0.62 -17.91 -26.70
C SER A 169 0.63 -17.66 -25.85
N MET A 170 0.65 -16.63 -25.00
CA MET A 170 1.75 -16.28 -24.11
C MET A 170 1.23 -16.13 -22.67
N PRO A 171 1.45 -17.13 -21.79
CA PRO A 171 0.97 -17.12 -20.42
C PRO A 171 1.50 -15.92 -19.61
N ASN A 172 0.67 -15.34 -18.74
CA ASN A 172 1.02 -14.31 -17.75
C ASN A 172 1.81 -13.11 -18.32
N SER A 173 1.69 -12.82 -19.61
CA SER A 173 2.41 -11.69 -20.20
C SER A 173 1.84 -10.35 -19.74
N GLY A 174 0.57 -10.35 -19.31
CA GLY A 174 -0.10 -9.28 -18.57
C GLY A 174 -0.54 -8.10 -19.43
N ALA A 175 -1.61 -7.42 -19.03
CA ALA A 175 -2.20 -6.32 -19.78
C ALA A 175 -2.66 -5.15 -18.89
N VAL A 176 -2.80 -3.98 -19.52
CA VAL A 176 -3.47 -2.81 -18.94
C VAL A 176 -4.55 -2.29 -19.89
N TYR A 177 -5.72 -2.02 -19.34
CA TYR A 177 -6.87 -1.50 -20.06
C TYR A 177 -7.12 -0.06 -19.61
N VAL A 178 -7.28 0.84 -20.57
CA VAL A 178 -7.62 2.24 -20.30
C VAL A 178 -9.06 2.48 -20.69
N PHE A 179 -9.85 3.03 -19.76
CA PHE A 179 -11.23 3.44 -19.97
C PHE A 179 -11.35 4.96 -19.87
N SER A 180 -12.23 5.54 -20.68
CA SER A 180 -12.60 6.95 -20.60
C SER A 180 -14.07 7.10 -20.21
N ARG A 181 -14.36 8.15 -19.44
CA ARG A 181 -15.71 8.56 -19.07
C ARG A 181 -16.14 9.78 -19.88
N SER A 182 -17.29 9.67 -20.52
CA SER A 182 -18.02 10.81 -21.08
C SER A 182 -19.38 10.88 -20.40
N GLU A 183 -19.64 11.99 -19.71
CA GLU A 183 -20.81 12.15 -18.82
C GLU A 183 -20.86 11.03 -17.77
N THR A 184 -21.75 10.06 -17.94
CA THR A 184 -21.90 8.89 -17.04
C THR A 184 -21.48 7.57 -17.69
N LYS A 185 -21.05 7.60 -18.96
CA LYS A 185 -20.73 6.40 -19.74
C LYS A 185 -19.24 6.16 -19.75
N TRP A 186 -18.84 4.97 -19.32
CA TRP A 186 -17.48 4.46 -19.45
C TRP A 186 -17.35 3.64 -20.73
N SER A 187 -16.23 3.77 -21.42
CA SER A 187 -15.88 2.98 -22.59
C SER A 187 -14.39 2.68 -22.60
N GLN A 188 -14.01 1.48 -23.03
CA GLN A 188 -12.60 1.14 -23.24
C GLN A 188 -12.02 1.98 -24.37
N GLN A 189 -10.90 2.64 -24.09
CA GLN A 189 -10.12 3.44 -25.01
C GLN A 189 -8.90 2.68 -25.54
N ALA A 190 -8.26 1.84 -24.72
CA ALA A 190 -7.09 1.09 -25.12
C ALA A 190 -6.95 -0.25 -24.38
N TYR A 191 -6.33 -1.21 -25.05
CA TYR A 191 -5.69 -2.40 -24.51
C TYR A 191 -4.18 -2.24 -24.73
N ILE A 192 -3.40 -2.32 -23.66
CA ILE A 192 -1.98 -1.99 -23.65
C ILE A 192 -1.20 -3.21 -23.19
N LYS A 193 -0.21 -3.58 -23.99
CA LYS A 193 0.78 -4.62 -23.74
C LYS A 193 2.17 -4.01 -23.74
N ALA A 194 3.10 -4.69 -23.08
CA ALA A 194 4.52 -4.41 -23.24
C ALA A 194 4.96 -4.57 -24.71
N SER A 195 6.06 -3.94 -25.10
CA SER A 195 6.68 -4.20 -26.41
C SER A 195 7.42 -5.54 -26.49
N ASN A 196 7.68 -6.14 -25.33
CA ASN A 196 8.28 -7.45 -25.11
C ASN A 196 7.41 -8.15 -24.05
N THR A 197 6.81 -9.28 -24.40
CA THR A 197 5.80 -9.98 -23.57
C THR A 197 6.40 -11.09 -22.71
N GLY A 198 7.72 -11.10 -22.56
CA GLY A 198 8.47 -12.19 -21.93
C GLY A 198 8.56 -13.47 -22.76
N GLU A 199 8.87 -14.55 -22.05
CA GLU A 199 9.06 -15.91 -22.53
C GLU A 199 7.76 -16.73 -22.50
N ALA A 200 7.71 -17.76 -23.36
CA ALA A 200 6.55 -18.60 -23.58
C ALA A 200 6.05 -19.39 -22.35
N ASP A 201 6.88 -19.57 -21.33
CA ASP A 201 6.54 -20.38 -20.17
C ASP A 201 6.03 -19.55 -18.97
N ASP A 202 6.50 -18.29 -18.82
CA ASP A 202 6.30 -17.52 -17.59
C ASP A 202 5.75 -16.09 -17.80
N GLY A 203 5.99 -15.45 -18.94
CA GLY A 203 5.61 -14.05 -19.20
C GLY A 203 6.25 -13.00 -18.27
N ASP A 204 6.11 -11.71 -18.59
CA ASP A 204 6.74 -10.63 -17.82
C ASP A 204 5.83 -10.02 -16.72
N GLN A 205 4.57 -10.46 -16.63
CA GLN A 205 3.56 -9.93 -15.70
C GLN A 205 3.36 -8.41 -15.84
N PHE A 206 3.28 -7.93 -17.09
CA PHE A 206 3.04 -6.50 -17.36
C PHE A 206 1.71 -6.04 -16.77
N GLY A 207 1.74 -4.96 -16.00
CA GLY A 207 0.55 -4.50 -15.26
C GLY A 207 0.58 -4.85 -13.78
N TYR A 208 1.66 -5.47 -13.27
CA TYR A 208 1.81 -5.74 -11.84
C TYR A 208 1.63 -4.48 -10.98
N SER A 209 2.12 -3.34 -11.47
CA SER A 209 1.85 -2.04 -10.87
C SER A 209 1.54 -1.00 -11.95
N ILE A 210 0.65 -0.05 -11.65
CA ILE A 210 0.25 1.01 -12.59
C ILE A 210 0.06 2.37 -11.90
N SER A 211 0.31 3.46 -12.63
CA SER A 211 -0.02 4.82 -12.15
C SER A 211 -0.26 5.80 -13.31
N LEU A 212 -1.38 6.52 -13.27
CA LEU A 212 -1.70 7.60 -14.22
C LEU A 212 -1.17 8.96 -13.75
N SER A 213 -0.80 9.83 -14.70
CA SER A 213 -0.64 11.27 -14.43
C SER A 213 -1.99 11.94 -14.13
N GLY A 214 -1.95 13.12 -13.51
CA GLY A 214 -3.16 13.84 -13.11
C GLY A 214 -4.08 14.21 -14.27
N ASP A 215 -3.53 14.48 -15.46
CA ASP A 215 -4.31 14.74 -16.67
C ASP A 215 -4.79 13.46 -17.39
N GLY A 216 -4.40 12.28 -16.89
CA GLY A 216 -4.73 10.98 -17.48
C GLY A 216 -4.07 10.70 -18.83
N ASN A 217 -3.07 11.49 -19.25
CA ASN A 217 -2.42 11.33 -20.55
C ASN A 217 -1.07 10.63 -20.48
N GLN A 218 -0.61 10.25 -19.29
CA GLN A 218 0.58 9.43 -19.12
C GLN A 218 0.25 8.29 -18.17
N LEU A 219 0.84 7.14 -18.44
CA LEU A 219 0.68 5.91 -17.66
C LEU A 219 2.07 5.31 -17.49
N ILE A 220 2.43 4.95 -16.26
CA ILE A 220 3.54 4.04 -16.00
C ILE A 220 3.00 2.66 -15.66
N VAL A 221 3.65 1.62 -16.15
CA VAL A 221 3.32 0.22 -15.92
C VAL A 221 4.58 -0.56 -15.52
N GLY A 222 4.55 -1.28 -14.41
CA GLY A 222 5.61 -2.22 -14.01
C GLY A 222 5.39 -3.62 -14.59
N ALA A 223 6.50 -4.30 -14.88
CA ALA A 223 6.55 -5.70 -15.28
C ALA A 223 7.70 -6.36 -14.49
N ILE A 224 7.36 -7.14 -13.47
CA ILE A 224 8.35 -7.64 -12.50
C ILE A 224 9.12 -8.86 -13.02
N GLY A 225 8.53 -9.61 -13.94
CA GLY A 225 9.13 -10.77 -14.60
C GLY A 225 10.02 -10.39 -15.78
N GLU A 226 10.25 -9.11 -16.05
CA GLU A 226 11.04 -8.70 -17.22
C GLU A 226 12.53 -9.02 -17.03
N ASP A 227 13.11 -9.65 -18.06
CA ASP A 227 14.38 -10.38 -17.94
C ASP A 227 15.60 -9.67 -18.54
N SER A 228 15.49 -8.42 -18.97
CA SER A 228 16.59 -7.72 -19.63
C SER A 228 17.69 -7.28 -18.68
N ALA A 229 18.95 -7.49 -19.09
CA ALA A 229 20.11 -6.92 -18.39
C ALA A 229 20.36 -5.44 -18.78
N ALA A 230 19.47 -4.82 -19.57
CA ALA A 230 19.53 -3.40 -19.88
C ALA A 230 19.52 -2.53 -18.60
N THR A 231 20.21 -1.40 -18.67
CA THR A 231 20.25 -0.40 -17.60
C THR A 231 19.81 0.96 -18.10
N GLY A 232 19.28 1.78 -17.19
CA GLY A 232 18.88 3.15 -17.51
C GLY A 232 17.62 3.23 -18.36
N VAL A 233 17.62 4.07 -19.40
CA VAL A 233 16.43 4.41 -20.17
C VAL A 233 16.59 3.97 -21.62
N ASN A 234 15.58 3.27 -22.15
CA ASN A 234 15.49 2.80 -23.53
C ASN A 234 16.65 1.88 -23.96
N GLY A 235 17.08 1.00 -23.05
CA GLY A 235 18.00 -0.09 -23.38
C GLY A 235 17.35 -1.18 -24.23
N ASN A 236 18.07 -2.29 -24.44
CA ASN A 236 17.60 -3.40 -25.27
C ASN A 236 16.49 -4.21 -24.56
N GLN A 237 15.26 -4.07 -25.03
CA GLN A 237 14.08 -4.77 -24.50
C GLN A 237 13.95 -6.23 -25.00
N GLN A 238 14.83 -6.67 -25.90
CA GLN A 238 14.86 -8.05 -26.40
C GLN A 238 15.94 -8.90 -25.71
N ASP A 239 16.67 -8.30 -24.79
CA ASP A 239 17.62 -9.02 -23.95
C ASP A 239 16.85 -9.69 -22.82
N ASN A 240 17.21 -10.94 -22.51
CA ASN A 240 16.62 -11.76 -21.45
C ASN A 240 17.72 -12.41 -20.57
N ALA A 241 18.86 -11.72 -20.40
CA ALA A 241 20.03 -12.26 -19.69
C ALA A 241 20.01 -12.06 -18.16
N ALA A 242 19.00 -11.41 -17.59
CA ALA A 242 18.87 -11.10 -16.16
C ALA A 242 17.46 -11.40 -15.64
N PRO A 243 17.16 -12.67 -15.32
CA PRO A 243 15.83 -13.11 -14.89
C PRO A 243 15.23 -12.29 -13.74
N ASN A 244 13.96 -11.91 -13.82
CA ASN A 244 13.21 -11.13 -12.83
C ASN A 244 13.92 -9.83 -12.42
N SER A 245 14.69 -9.23 -13.33
CA SER A 245 15.33 -7.94 -13.04
C SER A 245 14.31 -6.80 -13.04
N GLY A 246 13.20 -6.99 -13.76
CA GLY A 246 12.02 -6.14 -13.81
C GLY A 246 12.22 -4.87 -14.63
N ALA A 247 11.13 -4.30 -15.13
CA ALA A 247 11.10 -3.08 -15.91
C ALA A 247 9.89 -2.20 -15.58
N ALA A 248 9.96 -0.94 -15.99
CA ALA A 248 8.78 -0.07 -16.04
C ALA A 248 8.66 0.64 -17.40
N TYR A 249 7.44 0.76 -17.91
CA TYR A 249 7.13 1.27 -19.23
C TYR A 249 6.30 2.54 -19.09
N VAL A 250 6.70 3.61 -19.78
CA VAL A 250 5.99 4.88 -19.80
C VAL A 250 5.23 5.00 -21.10
N PHE A 251 3.92 5.19 -21.03
CA PHE A 251 3.05 5.44 -22.16
C PHE A 251 2.51 6.86 -22.12
N THR A 252 2.28 7.43 -23.29
CA THR A 252 1.67 8.76 -23.45
C THR A 252 0.50 8.73 -24.42
N ARG A 253 -0.53 9.52 -24.12
CA ARG A 253 -1.74 9.67 -24.91
C ARG A 253 -1.76 11.01 -25.64
N SER A 254 -2.06 10.97 -26.93
CA SER A 254 -2.43 12.14 -27.73
C SER A 254 -3.78 11.87 -28.39
N GLY A 255 -4.80 12.66 -28.04
CA GLY A 255 -6.18 12.36 -28.40
C GLY A 255 -6.63 11.02 -27.79
N SER A 256 -6.98 10.05 -28.63
CA SER A 256 -7.31 8.67 -28.20
C SER A 256 -6.17 7.67 -28.38
N THR A 257 -5.03 8.10 -28.91
CA THR A 257 -3.92 7.19 -29.26
C THR A 257 -2.87 7.17 -28.16
N TRP A 258 -2.64 5.99 -27.61
CA TRP A 258 -1.53 5.71 -26.70
C TRP A 258 -0.28 5.28 -27.47
N ASN A 259 0.89 5.60 -26.94
CA ASN A 259 2.19 5.16 -27.47
C ASN A 259 3.16 4.92 -26.31
N GLN A 260 4.00 3.89 -26.41
CA GLN A 260 5.14 3.74 -25.51
C GLN A 260 6.15 4.86 -25.78
N GLN A 261 6.45 5.64 -24.76
CA GLN A 261 7.43 6.72 -24.79
C GLN A 261 8.79 6.28 -24.25
N ALA A 262 8.81 5.45 -23.21
CA ALA A 262 10.05 5.01 -22.60
C ALA A 262 9.94 3.61 -22.00
N TYR A 263 11.10 2.96 -21.89
CA TYR A 263 11.36 1.76 -21.13
C TYR A 263 12.43 2.09 -20.08
N LEU A 264 12.13 1.82 -18.81
CA LEU A 264 12.93 2.22 -17.66
C LEU A 264 13.47 0.99 -16.94
N LYS A 265 14.76 1.06 -16.61
CA LYS A 265 15.50 0.09 -15.80
C LYS A 265 16.29 0.83 -14.73
N ALA A 266 16.55 0.15 -13.62
CA ALA A 266 17.54 0.62 -12.66
C ALA A 266 18.91 0.81 -13.34
N ALA A 267 19.69 1.81 -12.92
CA ALA A 267 21.07 1.97 -13.37
C ALA A 267 21.98 0.78 -13.01
N ASN A 268 21.59 0.02 -11.98
CA ASN A 268 22.22 -1.18 -11.45
C ASN A 268 21.29 -2.39 -11.57
N ALA A 269 20.56 -2.50 -12.69
CA ALA A 269 19.68 -3.63 -12.96
C ALA A 269 20.45 -4.96 -12.87
N MET A 270 19.87 -5.92 -12.14
CA MET A 270 20.40 -7.27 -11.96
C MET A 270 19.24 -8.24 -11.77
N ALA A 271 19.49 -9.54 -11.98
CA ALA A 271 18.50 -10.59 -11.77
C ALA A 271 17.90 -10.54 -10.37
N ASN A 272 16.59 -10.81 -10.29
CA ASN A 272 15.75 -10.83 -9.08
C ASN A 272 15.62 -9.49 -8.35
N PHE A 273 15.88 -8.35 -8.99
CA PHE A 273 15.71 -7.04 -8.33
C PHE A 273 14.28 -6.50 -8.42
N LEU A 274 13.43 -7.11 -9.25
CA LEU A 274 12.00 -6.81 -9.35
C LEU A 274 11.74 -5.31 -9.54
N PHE A 275 12.54 -4.63 -10.36
CA PHE A 275 12.32 -3.22 -10.66
C PHE A 275 10.95 -3.05 -11.31
N GLY A 276 10.13 -2.10 -10.84
CA GLY A 276 8.74 -1.99 -11.28
C GLY A 276 7.75 -2.71 -10.36
N TYR A 277 8.21 -3.29 -9.25
CA TYR A 277 7.33 -3.87 -8.22
C TYR A 277 6.25 -2.87 -7.76
N SER A 278 6.64 -1.61 -7.58
CA SER A 278 5.72 -0.51 -7.35
C SER A 278 6.11 0.70 -8.20
N VAL A 279 5.11 1.45 -8.68
CA VAL A 279 5.33 2.65 -9.52
C VAL A 279 4.39 3.78 -9.09
N ALA A 280 4.86 5.02 -9.18
CA ALA A 280 4.04 6.20 -8.95
C ALA A 280 4.42 7.34 -9.90
N PHE A 281 3.41 7.99 -10.47
CA PHE A 281 3.55 9.17 -11.33
C PHE A 281 3.14 10.44 -10.57
N SER A 282 3.93 11.52 -10.66
CA SER A 282 3.48 12.82 -10.17
C SER A 282 2.31 13.36 -11.00
N SER A 283 1.41 14.11 -10.35
CA SER A 283 0.21 14.64 -11.03
C SER A 283 0.54 15.54 -12.23
N ASP A 284 1.64 16.30 -12.15
CA ASP A 284 2.14 17.15 -13.23
C ASP A 284 2.79 16.37 -14.38
N GLY A 285 2.98 15.06 -14.21
CA GLY A 285 3.54 14.20 -15.24
C GLY A 285 5.05 14.39 -15.48
N SER A 286 5.79 14.98 -14.54
CA SER A 286 7.22 15.30 -14.69
C SER A 286 8.17 14.36 -13.94
N THR A 287 7.69 13.63 -12.93
CA THR A 287 8.50 12.80 -12.04
C THR A 287 7.84 11.43 -11.84
N ILE A 288 8.66 10.39 -11.84
CA ILE A 288 8.28 9.01 -11.62
C ILE A 288 9.11 8.47 -10.44
N ALA A 289 8.47 7.69 -9.56
CA ALA A 289 9.15 6.84 -8.59
C ALA A 289 8.91 5.36 -8.94
N VAL A 290 9.95 4.53 -8.88
CA VAL A 290 9.87 3.09 -9.14
C VAL A 290 10.57 2.32 -8.02
N GLY A 291 9.86 1.40 -7.38
CA GLY A 291 10.41 0.48 -6.39
C GLY A 291 11.14 -0.70 -7.03
N SER A 292 12.21 -1.14 -6.37
CA SER A 292 12.94 -2.36 -6.65
C SER A 292 13.08 -3.10 -5.32
N PHE A 293 12.12 -3.98 -5.09
CA PHE A 293 11.87 -4.62 -3.80
C PHE A 293 13.10 -5.35 -3.26
N ASP A 294 13.77 -6.13 -4.12
CA ASP A 294 14.87 -7.03 -3.73
C ASP A 294 16.28 -6.48 -4.04
N GLU A 295 16.39 -5.17 -4.26
CA GLU A 295 17.66 -4.52 -4.56
C GLU A 295 18.70 -4.74 -3.43
N ALA A 296 19.94 -5.05 -3.82
CA ALA A 296 20.93 -5.59 -2.90
C ALA A 296 22.06 -4.62 -2.45
N GLY A 297 21.92 -3.32 -2.70
CA GLY A 297 22.94 -2.32 -2.39
C GLY A 297 23.01 -1.99 -0.90
N SER A 298 24.22 -2.03 -0.31
CA SER A 298 24.40 -1.77 1.13
C SER A 298 24.45 -0.28 1.52
N SER A 299 24.42 0.62 0.55
CA SER A 299 24.47 2.06 0.82
C SER A 299 23.21 2.52 1.56
N ARG A 300 23.42 3.20 2.69
CA ARG A 300 22.40 3.97 3.43
C ARG A 300 22.35 5.45 3.02
N ALA A 301 23.12 5.82 2.00
CA ALA A 301 23.14 7.16 1.42
C ALA A 301 22.36 7.19 0.11
N ILE A 302 21.57 8.25 -0.07
CA ILE A 302 20.93 8.57 -1.36
C ILE A 302 22.02 8.80 -2.40
N ASN A 303 21.89 8.16 -3.56
CA ASN A 303 22.89 8.13 -4.63
C ASN A 303 24.27 7.63 -4.17
N GLY A 304 24.32 6.84 -3.10
CA GLY A 304 25.56 6.20 -2.67
C GLY A 304 26.00 5.08 -3.61
N PRO A 305 27.22 4.55 -3.41
CA PRO A 305 27.78 3.52 -4.25
C PRO A 305 26.98 2.22 -4.13
N TYR A 306 26.86 1.51 -5.26
CA TYR A 306 26.26 0.19 -5.32
C TYR A 306 27.34 -0.90 -5.18
N ASP A 307 27.13 -1.88 -4.29
CA ASP A 307 28.13 -2.92 -4.00
C ASP A 307 27.57 -4.35 -3.85
N ARG A 308 26.25 -4.54 -3.99
CA ARG A 308 25.55 -5.83 -3.86
C ARG A 308 25.85 -6.59 -2.56
N ARG A 309 26.11 -5.89 -1.45
CA ARG A 309 26.46 -6.54 -0.17
C ARG A 309 25.30 -6.70 0.79
N ALA A 310 24.09 -6.33 0.40
CA ALA A 310 22.94 -6.32 1.29
C ALA A 310 21.66 -6.72 0.55
N ALA A 311 21.53 -8.02 0.24
CA ALA A 311 20.35 -8.56 -0.44
C ALA A 311 19.05 -8.16 0.26
N GLY A 312 18.01 -7.86 -0.53
CA GLY A 312 16.69 -7.50 -0.02
C GLY A 312 16.61 -6.16 0.69
N THR A 313 17.65 -5.31 0.70
CA THR A 313 17.51 -3.97 1.30
C THR A 313 16.44 -3.12 0.60
N GLY A 314 16.22 -3.38 -0.69
CA GLY A 314 15.31 -2.64 -1.54
C GLY A 314 15.74 -1.20 -1.83
N ALA A 315 15.16 -0.60 -2.86
CA ALA A 315 15.42 0.78 -3.22
C ALA A 315 14.26 1.42 -3.98
N VAL A 316 14.27 2.76 -4.05
CA VAL A 316 13.38 3.53 -4.93
C VAL A 316 14.20 4.37 -5.89
N TYR A 317 13.90 4.29 -7.18
CA TYR A 317 14.54 5.07 -8.23
C TYR A 317 13.60 6.17 -8.69
N VAL A 318 14.12 7.40 -8.72
CA VAL A 318 13.36 8.57 -9.18
C VAL A 318 13.83 8.97 -10.57
N PHE A 319 12.91 9.05 -11.52
CA PHE A 319 13.15 9.54 -12.87
C PHE A 319 12.48 10.89 -13.07
N THR A 320 13.13 11.77 -13.81
CA THR A 320 12.58 13.10 -14.16
C THR A 320 12.59 13.30 -15.66
N ARG A 321 11.56 14.00 -16.14
CA ARG A 321 11.36 14.28 -17.55
C ARG A 321 12.00 15.62 -17.94
N ARG A 322 12.69 15.64 -19.08
CA ARG A 322 13.13 16.86 -19.77
C ARG A 322 12.71 16.78 -21.24
N GLY A 323 11.70 17.54 -21.63
CA GLY A 323 11.08 17.41 -22.95
C GLY A 323 10.40 16.04 -23.08
N ALA A 324 10.78 15.23 -24.07
CA ALA A 324 10.27 13.86 -24.23
C ALA A 324 11.13 12.79 -23.53
N SER A 325 12.30 13.16 -23.00
CA SER A 325 13.28 12.20 -22.46
C SER A 325 13.17 12.06 -20.95
N TRP A 326 13.38 10.85 -20.46
CA TRP A 326 13.48 10.52 -19.04
C TRP A 326 14.94 10.29 -18.66
N ALA A 327 15.29 10.63 -17.42
CA ALA A 327 16.59 10.31 -16.84
C ALA A 327 16.44 10.01 -15.34
N GLN A 328 17.17 9.01 -14.85
CA GLN A 328 17.27 8.76 -13.41
C GLN A 328 17.92 9.97 -12.73
N GLN A 329 17.22 10.54 -11.76
CA GLN A 329 17.70 11.64 -10.92
C GLN A 329 18.18 11.15 -9.55
N ALA A 330 17.55 10.10 -9.01
CA ALA A 330 17.92 9.60 -7.69
C ALA A 330 17.79 8.08 -7.55
N TYR A 331 18.66 7.53 -6.71
CA TYR A 331 18.61 6.21 -6.09
C TYR A 331 18.42 6.44 -4.59
N LEU A 332 17.20 6.27 -4.10
CA LEU A 332 16.80 6.51 -2.73
C LEU A 332 17.04 5.25 -1.90
N LYS A 333 17.67 5.44 -0.74
CA LYS A 333 17.95 4.44 0.28
C LYS A 333 17.60 5.01 1.65
N ALA A 334 17.05 4.18 2.53
CA ALA A 334 16.82 4.53 3.91
C ALA A 334 18.16 4.70 4.66
N LYS A 335 18.27 5.74 5.50
CA LYS A 335 19.43 6.00 6.36
C LYS A 335 19.65 4.90 7.38
N GLU A 336 18.55 4.34 7.85
CA GLU A 336 18.50 3.20 8.75
C GLU A 336 17.87 2.05 7.96
N GLY A 337 18.44 1.72 6.79
CA GLY A 337 18.03 0.54 6.01
C GLY A 337 18.96 -0.63 6.29
N ASP A 338 18.38 -1.80 6.48
CA ASP A 338 19.05 -3.06 6.71
C ASP A 338 18.75 -4.08 5.60
N ARG A 339 19.55 -5.15 5.60
CA ARG A 339 19.32 -6.30 4.72
C ARG A 339 17.90 -6.79 4.92
N GLN A 340 17.25 -7.10 3.81
CA GLN A 340 15.90 -7.65 3.78
C GLN A 340 14.79 -6.74 4.28
N ASP A 341 15.03 -5.45 4.59
CA ASP A 341 13.94 -4.51 4.92
C ASP A 341 12.96 -4.29 3.74
N SER A 342 13.39 -4.60 2.53
CA SER A 342 12.57 -4.59 1.31
C SER A 342 11.97 -3.22 0.96
N MET A 343 12.76 -2.14 1.12
CA MET A 343 12.29 -0.79 0.80
C MET A 343 11.89 -0.66 -0.68
N GLY A 344 10.75 -0.05 -0.95
CA GLY A 344 10.19 0.06 -2.30
C GLY A 344 9.14 -0.99 -2.63
N CYS A 345 8.70 -1.78 -1.65
CA CYS A 345 7.51 -2.63 -1.77
C CYS A 345 6.25 -1.83 -2.16
N TRP A 346 6.19 -0.56 -1.76
CA TRP A 346 5.18 0.39 -2.22
C TRP A 346 5.77 1.80 -2.31
N VAL A 347 5.31 2.59 -3.28
CA VAL A 347 5.72 3.98 -3.45
C VAL A 347 4.52 4.89 -3.71
N ALA A 348 4.57 6.11 -3.17
CA ALA A 348 3.66 7.19 -3.50
C ALA A 348 4.44 8.50 -3.71
N ILE A 349 3.90 9.42 -4.51
CA ILE A 349 4.59 10.66 -4.87
C ILE A 349 3.62 11.86 -4.84
N SER A 350 4.10 13.01 -4.38
CA SER A 350 3.32 14.25 -4.38
C SER A 350 3.03 14.75 -5.80
N GLY A 351 2.03 15.61 -5.93
CA GLY A 351 1.57 16.09 -7.22
C GLY A 351 2.61 16.91 -7.99
N ASP A 352 3.56 17.53 -7.29
CA ASP A 352 4.70 18.27 -7.83
C ASP A 352 5.98 17.42 -7.99
N GLY A 353 5.93 16.14 -7.62
CA GLY A 353 7.07 15.21 -7.72
C GLY A 353 8.20 15.46 -6.72
N ASN A 354 8.01 16.34 -5.72
CA ASN A 354 9.09 16.72 -4.79
C ASN A 354 9.06 15.95 -3.46
N THR A 355 8.04 15.15 -3.19
CA THR A 355 7.97 14.29 -2.01
C THR A 355 7.64 12.87 -2.45
N VAL A 356 8.48 11.91 -2.06
CA VAL A 356 8.28 10.48 -2.31
C VAL A 356 8.14 9.78 -0.96
N ALA A 357 7.11 8.96 -0.81
CA ALA A 357 6.95 8.03 0.29
C ALA A 357 7.26 6.61 -0.19
N ALA A 358 7.92 5.81 0.65
CA ALA A 358 8.29 4.43 0.34
C ALA A 358 8.04 3.53 1.55
N GLY A 359 7.48 2.34 1.32
CA GLY A 359 7.30 1.30 2.32
C GLY A 359 8.49 0.34 2.38
N ALA A 360 8.68 -0.32 3.52
CA ALA A 360 9.66 -1.38 3.76
C ALA A 360 9.01 -2.39 4.72
N LEU A 361 8.31 -3.39 4.17
CA LEU A 361 7.40 -4.23 4.95
C LEU A 361 8.12 -5.15 5.95
N ASP A 362 9.37 -5.49 5.66
CA ASP A 362 10.18 -6.42 6.43
C ASP A 362 11.06 -5.73 7.48
N GLU A 363 10.94 -4.41 7.65
CA GLU A 363 11.74 -3.70 8.66
C GLU A 363 11.41 -4.16 10.09
N ASP A 364 12.45 -4.52 10.84
CA ASP A 364 12.33 -5.29 12.08
C ASP A 364 12.21 -4.48 13.38
N THR A 365 12.38 -3.16 13.33
CA THR A 365 12.48 -2.35 14.55
C THR A 365 11.14 -2.27 15.28
N MET A 366 11.12 -2.76 16.51
CA MET A 366 9.92 -2.72 17.38
C MET A 366 9.72 -1.39 18.12
N VAL A 367 10.48 -0.35 17.78
CA VAL A 367 10.39 0.97 18.44
C VAL A 367 9.35 1.82 17.70
N PRO A 368 8.22 2.19 18.36
CA PRO A 368 7.16 2.99 17.72
C PRO A 368 7.58 4.44 17.50
N GLY A 369 6.92 5.10 16.53
CA GLY A 369 6.98 6.56 16.37
C GLY A 369 7.55 7.04 15.04
N ILE A 370 8.08 8.26 15.05
CA ILE A 370 8.59 8.97 13.88
C ILE A 370 10.05 9.33 14.12
N ASN A 371 10.90 9.18 13.11
CA ASN A 371 12.35 9.38 13.20
C ASN A 371 12.97 8.47 14.27
N VAL A 372 12.54 7.22 14.24
CA VAL A 372 13.06 6.14 15.06
C VAL A 372 14.48 5.82 14.60
N VAL A 373 15.38 5.64 15.55
CA VAL A 373 16.70 5.06 15.29
C VAL A 373 16.54 3.55 15.43
N GLN A 374 16.93 2.79 14.40
CA GLN A 374 16.89 1.33 14.48
C GLN A 374 17.74 0.85 15.66
N SER A 375 17.16 -0.02 16.49
CA SER A 375 17.85 -0.65 17.61
C SER A 375 17.32 -2.08 17.80
N GLY A 376 18.22 -3.07 17.90
CA GLY A 376 17.84 -4.46 18.14
C GLY A 376 18.02 -5.43 16.96
N HIS A 377 18.79 -5.05 15.94
CA HIS A 377 19.11 -5.90 14.79
C HIS A 377 19.72 -7.24 15.22
N SER A 378 19.04 -8.36 14.99
CA SER A 378 19.61 -9.71 15.19
C SER A 378 20.57 -10.07 14.06
N GLY A 379 20.36 -9.51 12.86
CA GLY A 379 21.07 -9.88 11.64
C GLY A 379 20.89 -11.35 11.24
N VAL A 380 19.93 -12.04 11.86
CA VAL A 380 19.61 -13.45 11.62
C VAL A 380 18.24 -13.53 10.94
N VAL A 381 18.30 -13.89 9.66
CA VAL A 381 17.18 -14.18 8.75
C VAL A 381 16.37 -15.37 9.25
N ASP A 382 15.03 -15.32 9.15
CA ASP A 382 14.10 -16.42 9.47
C ASP A 382 14.39 -17.07 10.84
N GLY A 383 15.03 -16.30 11.71
CA GLY A 383 15.22 -16.67 13.09
C GLY A 383 13.90 -16.51 13.82
N PRO A 384 13.74 -17.13 15.00
CA PRO A 384 12.59 -16.86 15.87
C PRO A 384 12.45 -15.38 16.31
N ASP A 385 13.41 -14.53 15.93
CA ASP A 385 13.51 -13.11 16.26
C ASP A 385 13.21 -12.16 15.07
N ASP A 386 12.90 -12.67 13.87
CA ASP A 386 12.42 -11.85 12.74
C ASP A 386 11.03 -11.30 13.07
N ASN A 387 10.91 -9.96 13.06
CA ASN A 387 9.70 -9.29 13.51
C ASN A 387 8.88 -8.78 12.34
N SER A 388 9.48 -8.43 11.20
CA SER A 388 8.82 -7.90 9.99
C SER A 388 7.69 -6.92 10.33
N SER A 389 8.00 -5.98 11.23
CA SER A 389 7.02 -5.05 11.79
C SER A 389 6.68 -3.91 10.83
N GLY A 390 7.56 -3.68 9.85
CA GLY A 390 7.39 -2.78 8.72
C GLY A 390 7.64 -1.30 9.03
N ALA A 391 8.14 -0.57 8.05
CA ALA A 391 8.40 0.86 8.14
C ALA A 391 7.92 1.62 6.89
N ALA A 392 7.77 2.94 7.05
CA ALA A 392 7.63 3.85 5.91
C ALA A 392 8.67 4.97 5.99
N TYR A 393 9.03 5.53 4.86
CA TYR A 393 10.03 6.60 4.72
C TYR A 393 9.49 7.72 3.84
N VAL A 394 9.85 8.96 4.14
CA VAL A 394 9.54 10.13 3.32
C VAL A 394 10.83 10.82 2.90
N PHE A 395 11.00 10.96 1.59
CA PHE A 395 12.08 11.67 0.93
C PHE A 395 11.57 12.97 0.32
N VAL A 396 12.34 14.06 0.45
CA VAL A 396 11.98 15.38 -0.07
C VAL A 396 13.10 15.91 -0.96
N ARG A 397 12.71 16.46 -2.11
CA ARG A 397 13.57 17.11 -3.10
C ARG A 397 13.60 18.62 -2.91
N ASN A 398 14.80 19.19 -2.91
CA ASN A 398 15.04 20.62 -3.10
C ASN A 398 16.03 20.82 -4.24
N GLY A 399 15.58 21.41 -5.35
CA GLY A 399 16.34 21.45 -6.60
C GLY A 399 16.60 20.04 -7.13
N THR A 400 17.87 19.62 -7.14
CA THR A 400 18.28 18.26 -7.53
C THR A 400 18.65 17.36 -6.34
N THR A 401 18.59 17.89 -5.12
CA THR A 401 19.04 17.17 -3.92
C THR A 401 17.85 16.52 -3.23
N TRP A 402 17.92 15.22 -3.03
CA TRP A 402 16.97 14.44 -2.24
C TRP A 402 17.50 14.22 -0.82
N THR A 403 16.61 14.27 0.15
CA THR A 403 16.93 13.99 1.57
C THR A 403 15.83 13.14 2.17
N GLU A 404 16.18 12.13 2.96
CA GLU A 404 15.21 11.48 3.84
C GLU A 404 14.85 12.45 4.96
N GLN A 405 13.58 12.83 5.00
CA GLN A 405 13.04 13.77 5.99
C GLN A 405 12.49 13.04 7.22
N ALA A 406 11.89 11.88 7.03
CA ALA A 406 11.35 11.09 8.13
C ALA A 406 11.27 9.60 7.84
N ASN A 407 11.36 8.80 8.90
CA ASN A 407 10.93 7.40 8.95
C ASN A 407 9.76 7.25 9.93
N PHE A 408 8.94 6.22 9.73
CA PHE A 408 7.67 6.02 10.44
C PHE A 408 7.52 4.56 10.84
N LYS A 409 7.03 4.37 12.06
CA LYS A 409 6.59 3.10 12.64
C LYS A 409 5.18 3.27 13.19
N ALA A 410 4.39 2.19 13.22
CA ALA A 410 3.09 2.18 13.87
C ALA A 410 3.17 2.69 15.32
N SER A 411 2.12 3.33 15.83
CA SER A 411 2.09 3.76 17.25
C SER A 411 2.01 2.59 18.23
N ASN A 412 1.57 1.43 17.74
CA ASN A 412 1.41 0.18 18.46
C ASN A 412 2.06 -0.96 17.67
N VAL A 413 3.37 -0.80 17.38
CA VAL A 413 4.14 -1.78 16.58
C VAL A 413 3.95 -3.20 17.10
N GLY A 414 3.38 -4.06 16.26
CA GLY A 414 3.33 -5.50 16.41
C GLY A 414 4.33 -6.21 15.49
N LYS A 415 4.60 -7.47 15.80
CA LYS A 415 5.34 -8.35 14.90
C LYS A 415 4.41 -8.75 13.76
N HIS A 416 4.94 -8.82 12.54
CA HIS A 416 4.23 -9.24 11.33
C HIS A 416 3.04 -8.36 10.95
N ASP A 417 2.94 -7.16 11.52
CA ASP A 417 1.92 -6.15 11.18
C ASP A 417 2.11 -5.59 9.75
N TRP A 418 3.32 -5.72 9.18
CA TRP A 418 3.72 -5.25 7.85
C TRP A 418 3.38 -3.77 7.58
N PHE A 419 3.64 -2.91 8.56
CA PHE A 419 3.40 -1.47 8.42
C PHE A 419 4.17 -0.90 7.22
N GLY A 420 3.50 -0.18 6.32
CA GLY A 420 4.13 0.38 5.12
C GLY A 420 3.96 -0.45 3.85
N ILE A 421 3.39 -1.65 3.92
CA ILE A 421 3.10 -2.48 2.72
C ILE A 421 2.13 -1.82 1.73
N ARG A 422 1.31 -0.87 2.22
CA ARG A 422 0.49 0.04 1.43
C ARG A 422 0.61 1.44 2.01
N LEU A 423 0.75 2.45 1.16
CA LEU A 423 0.72 3.84 1.57
C LEU A 423 0.22 4.75 0.45
N ASP A 424 -0.26 5.93 0.80
CA ASP A 424 -0.58 6.98 -0.17
C ASP A 424 -0.28 8.37 0.39
N LEU A 425 -0.02 9.33 -0.49
CA LEU A 425 0.44 10.67 -0.17
C LEU A 425 -0.46 11.72 -0.83
N SER A 426 -0.88 12.74 -0.07
CA SER A 426 -1.63 13.86 -0.64
C SER A 426 -0.83 14.61 -1.69
N GLY A 427 -1.52 15.31 -2.59
CA GLY A 427 -0.89 16.01 -3.71
C GLY A 427 0.06 17.13 -3.31
N ASP A 428 -0.07 17.69 -2.11
CA ASP A 428 0.86 18.66 -1.52
C ASP A 428 2.00 18.01 -0.71
N GLY A 429 2.04 16.69 -0.59
CA GLY A 429 3.03 15.93 0.17
C GLY A 429 2.93 16.10 1.69
N SER A 430 1.82 16.63 2.21
CA SER A 430 1.68 16.98 3.63
C SER A 430 0.87 15.97 4.46
N THR A 431 0.14 15.07 3.83
CA THR A 431 -0.64 14.01 4.49
C THR A 431 -0.22 12.65 3.93
N LEU A 432 0.26 11.77 4.80
CA LEU A 432 0.67 10.41 4.47
C LEU A 432 -0.26 9.43 5.18
N ALA A 433 -0.87 8.51 4.44
CA ALA A 433 -1.60 7.37 4.99
C ALA A 433 -0.74 6.11 4.84
N VAL A 434 -0.61 5.32 5.91
CA VAL A 434 0.19 4.10 5.93
C VAL A 434 -0.64 2.96 6.51
N GLY A 435 -0.70 1.85 5.79
CA GLY A 435 -1.42 0.64 6.20
C GLY A 435 -0.54 -0.34 6.95
N ALA A 436 -1.18 -1.13 7.80
CA ALA A 436 -0.67 -2.33 8.45
C ALA A 436 -1.81 -3.35 8.42
N PRO A 437 -2.04 -4.04 7.29
CA PRO A 437 -3.20 -4.91 7.10
C PRO A 437 -3.22 -6.10 8.07
N ASN A 438 -2.06 -6.47 8.61
CA ASN A 438 -1.93 -7.59 9.54
C ASN A 438 -1.93 -7.14 11.01
N GLU A 439 -2.20 -5.86 11.30
CA GLU A 439 -2.26 -5.38 12.68
C GLU A 439 -3.37 -6.07 13.49
N ASP A 440 -2.96 -6.63 14.62
CA ASP A 440 -3.83 -7.33 15.56
C ASP A 440 -4.54 -6.33 16.46
N SER A 441 -5.79 -5.98 16.13
CA SER A 441 -6.63 -5.21 17.05
C SER A 441 -8.12 -5.34 16.80
N ALA A 442 -8.92 -5.51 17.85
CA ALA A 442 -10.38 -5.46 17.77
C ALA A 442 -10.95 -4.04 17.80
N ALA A 443 -10.10 -3.01 17.78
CA ALA A 443 -10.57 -1.63 17.72
C ALA A 443 -11.41 -1.35 16.46
N GLN A 444 -12.43 -0.51 16.62
CA GLN A 444 -13.32 -0.11 15.54
C GLN A 444 -13.30 1.41 15.33
N GLY A 445 -13.47 1.82 14.07
CA GLY A 445 -13.58 3.21 13.68
C GLY A 445 -12.30 4.02 13.93
N ILE A 446 -12.46 5.25 14.43
CA ILE A 446 -11.36 6.23 14.50
C ILE A 446 -10.86 6.37 15.93
N ASN A 447 -9.54 6.27 16.10
CA ASN A 447 -8.83 6.41 17.37
C ASN A 447 -9.37 5.47 18.45
N GLY A 448 -9.73 4.26 18.04
CA GLY A 448 -10.05 3.14 18.92
C GLY A 448 -8.88 2.77 19.85
N ARG A 449 -9.10 1.75 20.67
CA ARG A 449 -8.12 1.29 21.66
C ARG A 449 -7.09 0.37 20.98
N GLN A 450 -5.86 0.86 20.82
CA GLN A 450 -4.81 0.17 20.06
C GLN A 450 -4.17 -1.02 20.78
N ASP A 451 -4.34 -1.16 22.09
CA ASP A 451 -3.74 -2.23 22.91
C ASP A 451 -4.63 -3.48 23.04
N ASP A 452 -5.60 -3.66 22.13
CA ASP A 452 -6.55 -4.78 22.15
C ASP A 452 -6.27 -5.80 21.04
N ASN A 453 -5.25 -6.64 21.22
CA ASN A 453 -4.80 -7.62 20.23
C ASN A 453 -5.66 -8.90 20.20
N SER A 454 -6.98 -8.78 20.36
CA SER A 454 -7.89 -9.92 20.36
C SER A 454 -8.43 -10.31 18.97
N ALA A 455 -8.23 -9.43 17.97
CA ALA A 455 -8.61 -9.68 16.58
C ALA A 455 -7.39 -9.72 15.66
N ASP A 456 -6.94 -10.94 15.38
CA ASP A 456 -5.79 -11.26 14.54
C ASP A 456 -5.99 -10.75 13.10
N GLU A 457 -4.96 -10.12 12.52
CA GLU A 457 -4.92 -9.67 11.12
C GLU A 457 -6.14 -8.83 10.69
N ALA A 458 -6.69 -8.08 11.64
CA ALA A 458 -7.87 -7.25 11.41
C ALA A 458 -7.51 -5.96 10.64
N GLY A 459 -6.26 -5.51 10.77
CA GLY A 459 -5.65 -4.45 9.98
C GLY A 459 -5.97 -3.04 10.44
N ALA A 460 -5.06 -2.10 10.17
CA ALA A 460 -5.20 -0.70 10.57
C ALA A 460 -4.54 0.27 9.59
N LEU A 461 -5.03 1.51 9.61
CA LEU A 461 -4.43 2.64 8.90
C LEU A 461 -3.99 3.74 9.88
N TYR A 462 -2.80 4.27 9.63
CA TYR A 462 -2.20 5.36 10.38
C TYR A 462 -2.05 6.57 9.46
N LEU A 463 -2.62 7.71 9.88
CA LEU A 463 -2.53 8.95 9.12
C LEU A 463 -1.55 9.91 9.78
N PHE A 464 -0.59 10.41 9.02
CA PHE A 464 0.42 11.37 9.45
C PHE A 464 0.22 12.71 8.73
N GLY A 465 0.44 13.80 9.46
CA GLY A 465 0.37 15.16 8.93
C GLY A 465 1.68 15.90 9.15
N ARG A 466 2.07 16.70 8.15
CA ARG A 466 3.30 17.50 8.13
C ARG A 466 3.02 18.98 8.31
N SER A 467 3.77 19.62 9.20
CA SER A 467 3.86 21.08 9.32
C SER A 467 5.33 21.51 9.21
N GLY A 468 5.66 22.24 8.14
CA GLY A 468 7.06 22.54 7.81
C GLY A 468 7.84 21.26 7.47
N THR A 469 8.74 20.84 8.36
CA THR A 469 9.48 19.56 8.26
C THR A 469 9.09 18.55 9.34
N THR A 470 8.16 18.91 10.23
CA THR A 470 7.76 18.08 11.37
C THR A 470 6.53 17.26 11.00
N TRP A 471 6.64 15.94 11.17
CA TRP A 471 5.54 14.99 11.00
C TRP A 471 4.94 14.62 12.36
N SER A 472 3.63 14.35 12.38
CA SER A 472 2.92 13.86 13.56
C SER A 472 1.75 12.98 13.15
N GLN A 473 1.53 11.88 13.88
CA GLN A 473 0.36 11.04 13.70
C GLN A 473 -0.91 11.81 14.09
N GLN A 474 -1.87 11.83 13.18
CA GLN A 474 -3.15 12.53 13.33
C GLN A 474 -4.24 11.57 13.82
N VAL A 475 -4.36 10.41 13.18
CA VAL A 475 -5.37 9.40 13.50
C VAL A 475 -4.86 7.99 13.28
N TYR A 476 -5.47 7.06 14.00
CA TYR A 476 -5.48 5.62 13.76
C TYR A 476 -6.91 5.22 13.36
N VAL A 477 -7.05 4.38 12.34
CA VAL A 477 -8.33 4.10 11.71
C VAL A 477 -8.47 2.61 11.44
N LYS A 478 -9.64 2.07 11.77
CA LYS A 478 -10.09 0.72 11.45
C LYS A 478 -11.50 0.76 10.85
N GLY A 479 -11.94 -0.38 10.32
CA GLY A 479 -13.32 -0.60 9.92
C GLY A 479 -14.31 -0.33 11.06
N SER A 480 -15.55 0.02 10.72
CA SER A 480 -16.61 0.17 11.74
C SER A 480 -17.10 -1.16 12.29
N ASN A 481 -16.91 -2.23 11.52
CA ASN A 481 -17.28 -3.60 11.81
C ASN A 481 -16.07 -4.53 11.73
N THR A 482 -14.91 -4.06 12.20
CA THR A 482 -13.66 -4.83 12.25
C THR A 482 -13.87 -6.22 12.87
N GLU A 483 -13.42 -7.24 12.15
CA GLU A 483 -13.28 -8.62 12.56
C GLU A 483 -11.88 -9.16 12.23
N LYS A 484 -11.61 -10.40 12.69
CA LYS A 484 -10.35 -11.09 12.39
C LYS A 484 -10.20 -11.30 10.89
N PHE A 485 -8.98 -11.18 10.38
CA PHE A 485 -8.63 -11.45 8.99
C PHE A 485 -9.33 -10.55 7.96
N ASP A 486 -9.92 -9.42 8.37
CA ASP A 486 -10.53 -8.46 7.44
C ASP A 486 -9.47 -7.74 6.58
N GLU A 487 -8.22 -7.70 7.08
CA GLU A 487 -7.08 -7.00 6.46
C GLU A 487 -7.41 -5.55 6.06
N PHE A 488 -8.02 -4.80 6.98
CA PHE A 488 -8.28 -3.39 6.75
C PHE A 488 -6.98 -2.64 6.44
N SER A 489 -6.99 -1.78 5.42
CA SER A 489 -5.85 -1.13 4.76
C SER A 489 -5.16 -1.91 3.64
N SER A 490 -5.76 -3.00 3.14
CA SER A 490 -5.31 -3.70 1.93
C SER A 490 -5.21 -2.83 0.68
N ALA A 491 -6.02 -1.77 0.62
CA ALA A 491 -5.91 -0.68 -0.34
C ALA A 491 -6.06 0.68 0.37
N ILE A 492 -5.34 1.69 -0.11
CA ILE A 492 -5.40 3.05 0.42
C ILE A 492 -5.41 4.03 -0.75
N ALA A 493 -6.35 4.97 -0.75
CA ALA A 493 -6.35 6.10 -1.67
C ALA A 493 -6.73 7.39 -0.95
N LEU A 494 -5.97 8.46 -1.18
CA LEU A 494 -6.21 9.82 -0.70
C LEU A 494 -6.69 10.72 -1.85
N SER A 495 -7.62 11.63 -1.53
CA SER A 495 -7.86 12.78 -2.41
C SER A 495 -6.63 13.68 -2.44
N ARG A 496 -6.50 14.48 -3.51
CA ARG A 496 -5.33 15.37 -3.71
C ARG A 496 -5.12 16.33 -2.54
N ASP A 497 -6.20 16.77 -1.91
CA ASP A 497 -6.16 17.68 -0.76
C ASP A 497 -6.01 16.98 0.60
N GLY A 498 -5.91 15.64 0.62
CA GLY A 498 -5.76 14.84 1.83
C GLY A 498 -6.93 14.94 2.80
N ARG A 499 -8.15 15.25 2.32
CA ARG A 499 -9.37 15.35 3.14
C ARG A 499 -10.36 14.22 2.95
N THR A 500 -10.21 13.41 1.92
CA THR A 500 -10.96 12.17 1.72
C THR A 500 -9.98 11.02 1.65
N MET A 501 -10.30 9.91 2.30
CA MET A 501 -9.57 8.66 2.17
C MET A 501 -10.53 7.51 1.91
N ALA A 502 -10.16 6.61 1.02
CA ALA A 502 -10.80 5.32 0.80
C ALA A 502 -9.84 4.22 1.26
N VAL A 503 -10.35 3.27 2.05
CA VAL A 503 -9.55 2.21 2.66
C VAL A 503 -10.22 0.87 2.40
N GLY A 504 -9.51 -0.04 1.76
CA GLY A 504 -9.97 -1.40 1.47
C GLY A 504 -9.84 -2.33 2.68
N ALA A 505 -10.70 -3.34 2.72
CA ALA A 505 -10.62 -4.51 3.59
C ALA A 505 -11.11 -5.69 2.76
N HIS A 506 -10.24 -6.21 1.91
CA HIS A 506 -10.65 -7.12 0.84
C HIS A 506 -11.13 -8.49 1.34
N PHE A 507 -10.75 -8.88 2.55
CA PHE A 507 -11.24 -10.10 3.20
C PHE A 507 -12.41 -9.87 4.15
N GLU A 508 -12.93 -8.65 4.23
CA GLU A 508 -14.13 -8.37 5.01
C GLU A 508 -15.31 -9.24 4.55
N SER A 509 -15.96 -9.87 5.52
CA SER A 509 -17.07 -10.78 5.28
C SER A 509 -18.39 -10.03 5.41
N SER A 510 -19.10 -9.83 4.29
CA SER A 510 -20.45 -9.26 4.33
C SER A 510 -21.27 -9.48 3.07
N GLY A 511 -22.55 -9.84 3.27
CA GLY A 511 -23.59 -9.89 2.23
C GLY A 511 -24.22 -8.54 1.88
N ALA A 512 -23.79 -7.46 2.53
CA ALA A 512 -24.26 -6.11 2.24
C ALA A 512 -23.94 -5.70 0.79
N LYS A 513 -24.88 -4.99 0.15
CA LYS A 513 -24.79 -4.56 -1.25
C LYS A 513 -24.68 -3.04 -1.37
N GLY A 514 -23.87 -2.57 -2.31
CA GLY A 514 -23.82 -1.15 -2.68
C GLY A 514 -23.31 -0.25 -1.56
N ILE A 515 -24.07 0.80 -1.22
CA ILE A 515 -23.62 1.87 -0.31
C ILE A 515 -24.38 1.82 1.01
N ASN A 516 -23.64 1.83 2.11
CA ASN A 516 -24.13 1.89 3.48
C ASN A 516 -25.14 0.78 3.82
N GLY A 517 -24.90 -0.42 3.30
CA GLY A 517 -25.63 -1.62 3.71
C GLY A 517 -25.37 -2.00 5.17
N ASN A 518 -25.99 -3.09 5.62
CA ASN A 518 -25.86 -3.56 6.99
C ASN A 518 -24.44 -4.10 7.27
N GLN A 519 -23.60 -3.32 7.95
CA GLN A 519 -22.24 -3.70 8.35
C GLN A 519 -22.17 -4.83 9.39
N ARG A 520 -23.30 -5.33 9.89
CA ARG A 520 -23.34 -6.51 10.78
C ARG A 520 -23.68 -7.80 10.03
N ASP A 521 -23.92 -7.70 8.73
CA ASP A 521 -24.14 -8.85 7.90
C ASP A 521 -22.79 -9.49 7.58
N ASN A 522 -22.54 -10.71 8.05
CA ASN A 522 -21.34 -11.49 7.73
C ASN A 522 -21.68 -12.76 6.93
N SER A 523 -22.78 -12.75 6.17
CA SER A 523 -23.29 -13.93 5.48
C SER A 523 -22.49 -14.34 4.24
N THR A 524 -21.65 -13.45 3.71
CA THR A 524 -20.83 -13.71 2.52
C THR A 524 -19.34 -13.55 2.87
N PRO A 525 -18.58 -14.64 3.04
CA PRO A 525 -17.20 -14.57 3.51
C PRO A 525 -16.28 -13.93 2.47
N GLN A 526 -15.34 -13.08 2.91
CA GLN A 526 -14.31 -12.49 2.04
C GLN A 526 -14.85 -11.79 0.79
N ALA A 527 -16.05 -11.23 0.89
CA ALA A 527 -16.64 -10.46 -0.20
C ALA A 527 -15.94 -9.11 -0.39
N GLY A 528 -15.31 -8.60 0.68
CA GLY A 528 -14.49 -7.41 0.70
C GLY A 528 -15.28 -6.10 0.75
N ALA A 529 -14.68 -5.05 1.33
CA ALA A 529 -15.32 -3.76 1.50
C ALA A 529 -14.34 -2.59 1.27
N VAL A 530 -14.90 -1.40 1.04
CA VAL A 530 -14.17 -0.13 1.10
C VAL A 530 -14.86 0.83 2.06
N TYR A 531 -14.08 1.49 2.92
CA TYR A 531 -14.55 2.48 3.87
C TYR A 531 -14.07 3.86 3.43
N ILE A 532 -14.99 4.82 3.35
CA ILE A 532 -14.66 6.20 2.99
C ILE A 532 -14.70 7.04 4.24
N PHE A 533 -13.64 7.81 4.48
CA PHE A 533 -13.55 8.77 5.58
C PHE A 533 -13.30 10.19 5.05
N THR A 534 -13.82 11.19 5.76
CA THR A 534 -13.67 12.61 5.39
C THR A 534 -13.44 13.49 6.62
N ARG A 535 -12.81 14.67 6.45
CA ARG A 535 -12.60 15.67 7.51
C ARG A 535 -12.88 17.12 7.09
#